data_AF-A0A2S9FRX7-F1
#
_entry.id   AF-A0A2S9FRX7-F1
#
_cell.length_a   1.000
_cell.length_b   1.000
_cell.length_c   1.000
_cell.angle_alpha   90.00
_cell.angle_beta   90.00
_cell.angle_gamma   90.00
#
_symmetry.space_group_name_H-M   'P 1'
#
loop_
_entity.id
_entity.type
_entity.pdbx_description
1 polymer ?
#
loop_
_entity_poly.entity_id
_entity_poly.type
_entity_poly.pdbx_seq_one_letter_code
_entity_poly.pdbx_strand_id
1 'polypeptide(L)'
;VRRLEDAGMVTRTTDPTDARAVRIRITPEGVAALRQARLDRGAAVDPYLERLSDAEREVLTKAVDVMRRLIEDAGIPLPSSTAR
;
A
#
# COMPACT_ATOMS: atom_id res chain seq x y z
N VAL A 1 -3.57 13.41 7.48
CA VAL A 1 -2.16 13.44 7.91
C VAL A 1 -2.01 13.58 9.43
N ARG A 2 -2.69 14.53 10.09
CA ARG A 2 -2.57 14.75 11.55
C ARG A 2 -2.60 13.48 12.41
N ARG A 3 -3.58 12.59 12.21
CA ARG A 3 -3.64 11.29 12.93
C ARG A 3 -2.41 10.39 12.74
N LEU A 4 -1.77 10.43 11.57
CA LEU A 4 -0.55 9.67 11.30
C LEU A 4 0.66 10.31 11.98
N GLU A 5 0.68 11.64 12.06
CA GLU A 5 1.70 12.41 12.77
C GLU A 5 1.57 12.22 14.29
N ASP A 6 0.35 12.31 14.83
CA ASP A 6 0.03 12.05 16.24
C ASP A 6 0.39 10.60 16.65
N ALA A 7 0.28 9.65 15.71
CA ALA A 7 0.68 8.26 15.91
C ALA A 7 2.18 7.99 15.66
N GLY A 8 2.97 9.02 15.34
CA GLY A 8 4.41 8.90 15.07
C GLY A 8 4.76 8.19 13.76
N MET A 9 3.80 7.95 12.87
CA MET A 9 3.99 7.21 11.62
C MET A 9 4.53 8.10 10.48
N VAL A 10 4.38 9.41 10.61
CA VAL A 10 4.94 10.39 9.66
C VAL A 10 5.50 11.59 10.42
N THR A 11 6.50 12.23 9.85
CA THR A 11 6.97 13.55 10.28
C THR A 11 6.56 14.61 9.28
N ARG A 12 6.39 15.83 9.81
CA ARG A 12 5.98 17.00 9.06
C ARG A 12 6.98 18.12 9.26
N THR A 13 7.54 18.63 8.17
CA THR A 13 8.51 19.73 8.21
C THR A 13 8.12 20.78 7.18
N THR A 14 8.31 22.06 7.48
CA THR A 14 8.13 23.15 6.50
C THR A 14 9.04 22.92 5.30
N ASP A 15 8.58 23.25 4.09
CA ASP A 15 9.45 23.17 2.92
C ASP A 15 10.50 24.30 2.95
N PRO A 16 11.80 24.01 2.82
CA PRO A 16 12.85 25.02 2.83
C PRO A 16 12.83 25.96 1.61
N THR A 17 12.08 25.62 0.56
CA THR A 17 11.99 26.36 -0.70
C THR A 17 10.65 27.07 -0.91
N ASP A 18 9.60 26.69 -0.16
CA ASP A 18 8.32 27.41 -0.13
C ASP A 18 7.70 27.35 1.28
N ALA A 19 7.67 28.49 1.97
CA ALA A 19 7.13 28.59 3.34
C ALA A 19 5.63 28.26 3.45
N ARG A 20 4.89 28.22 2.33
CA ARG A 20 3.48 27.80 2.29
C ARG A 20 3.34 26.28 2.18
N ALA A 21 4.41 25.58 1.82
CA ALA A 21 4.42 24.14 1.60
C ALA A 21 4.97 23.37 2.82
N VAL A 22 4.59 22.09 2.88
CA VAL A 22 4.95 21.19 3.96
C VAL A 22 5.38 19.86 3.36
N ARG A 23 6.54 19.35 3.80
CA ARG A 23 7.03 18.01 3.47
C ARG A 23 6.56 17.01 4.51
N ILE A 24 5.95 15.93 4.02
CA ILE A 24 5.60 14.75 4.82
C ILE A 24 6.59 13.65 4.49
N ARG A 25 7.22 13.06 5.52
CA ARG A 25 8.04 11.86 5.37
C ARG A 25 7.50 10.75 6.25
N ILE A 26 7.48 9.53 5.73
CA ILE A 26 7.19 8.35 6.53
C ILE A 26 8.36 8.09 7.49
N THR A 27 8.04 7.73 8.72
CA THR A 27 9.03 7.33 9.73
C THR A 27 9.32 5.83 9.64
N PRO A 28 10.41 5.32 10.26
CA PRO A 28 10.62 3.89 10.40
C PRO A 28 9.42 3.16 11.03
N GLU A 29 8.79 3.77 12.04
CA GLU A 29 7.58 3.26 12.70
C GLU A 29 6.41 3.19 11.72
N GLY A 30 6.23 4.22 10.89
CA GLY A 30 5.22 4.23 9.84
C GLY A 30 5.45 3.16 8.78
N VAL A 31 6.70 2.91 8.40
CA VAL A 31 7.07 1.81 7.48
C VAL A 31 6.72 0.46 8.09
N ALA A 32 7.05 0.25 9.37
CA ALA A 32 6.73 -0.98 10.09
C ALA A 32 5.21 -1.18 10.22
N ALA A 33 4.46 -0.13 10.57
CA ALA A 33 3.01 -0.17 10.64
C ALA A 33 2.37 -0.49 9.28
N LEU A 34 2.88 0.11 8.19
CA LEU A 34 2.40 -0.18 6.84
C LEU A 34 2.70 -1.62 6.43
N ARG A 35 3.86 -2.17 6.80
CA ARG A 35 4.20 -3.58 6.58
C ARG A 35 3.22 -4.49 7.33
N GLN A 36 2.97 -4.22 8.61
CA GLN A 36 2.04 -5.02 9.40
C GLN A 36 0.63 -4.97 8.81
N ALA A 37 0.13 -3.79 8.47
CA ALA A 37 -1.18 -3.63 7.84
C ALA A 37 -1.30 -4.33 6.48
N ARG A 38 -0.19 -4.57 5.76
CA ARG A 38 -0.20 -5.40 4.53
C ARG A 38 -0.31 -6.88 4.87
N LEU A 39 0.43 -7.35 5.88
CA LEU A 39 0.35 -8.74 6.36
C LEU A 39 -1.06 -9.06 6.88
N ASP A 40 -1.63 -8.19 7.70
CA ASP A 40 -2.97 -8.39 8.28
C ASP A 40 -4.05 -8.47 7.20
N ARG A 41 -3.93 -7.63 6.15
CA ARG A 41 -4.83 -7.69 4.99
C ARG A 41 -4.68 -8.97 4.17
N GLY A 42 -3.46 -9.47 4.01
CA GLY A 42 -3.22 -10.78 3.39
C GLY A 42 -3.87 -11.90 4.19
N ALA A 43 -3.56 -11.95 5.49
CA ALA A 43 -4.09 -12.95 6.41
C ALA A 43 -5.63 -12.97 6.48
N ALA A 44 -6.29 -11.82 6.32
CA ALA A 44 -7.74 -11.75 6.29
C ALA A 44 -8.36 -12.40 5.03
N VAL A 45 -7.61 -12.47 3.93
CA VAL A 45 -8.09 -12.98 2.64
C VAL A 45 -7.63 -14.42 2.39
N ASP A 46 -6.52 -14.85 3.00
CA ASP A 46 -5.93 -16.19 2.85
C ASP A 46 -6.94 -17.34 3.00
N PRO A 47 -7.84 -17.38 4.02
CA PRO A 47 -8.79 -18.49 4.17
C PRO A 47 -9.77 -18.64 3.00
N TYR A 48 -10.03 -17.55 2.27
CA TYR A 48 -10.89 -17.59 1.09
C TYR A 48 -10.12 -18.06 -0.14
N LEU A 49 -8.85 -17.69 -0.25
CA LEU A 49 -7.97 -18.15 -1.33
C LEU A 49 -7.67 -19.65 -1.21
N GLU A 50 -7.54 -20.17 0.01
CA GLU A 50 -7.33 -21.61 0.28
C GLU A 50 -8.46 -22.50 -0.26
N ARG A 51 -9.65 -21.94 -0.48
CA ARG A 51 -10.81 -22.66 -1.04
C ARG A 51 -10.78 -22.76 -2.56
N LEU A 52 -9.90 -22.01 -3.22
CA LEU A 52 -9.78 -21.98 -4.67
C LEU A 52 -8.87 -23.11 -5.14
N SER A 53 -9.26 -23.76 -6.23
CA SER A 53 -8.38 -24.65 -6.99
C SER A 53 -7.21 -23.88 -7.61
N ASP A 54 -6.18 -24.61 -8.04
CA ASP A 54 -5.02 -24.01 -8.71
C ASP A 54 -5.41 -23.25 -9.99
N ALA A 55 -6.37 -23.78 -10.76
CA ALA A 55 -6.88 -23.12 -11.95
C ALA A 55 -7.61 -21.80 -11.63
N GLU A 56 -8.41 -21.77 -10.58
CA GLU A 56 -9.09 -20.55 -10.12
C GLU A 56 -8.09 -19.51 -9.59
N ARG A 57 -7.04 -19.95 -8.88
CA ARG A 57 -5.94 -19.08 -8.45
C ARG A 57 -5.17 -18.48 -9.62
N GLU A 58 -4.96 -19.25 -10.68
CA GLU A 58 -4.31 -18.76 -11.90
C GLU A 58 -5.18 -17.70 -12.59
N VAL A 59 -6.49 -17.94 -12.71
CA VAL A 59 -7.44 -16.97 -13.27
C VAL A 59 -7.47 -15.69 -12.43
N LEU A 60 -7.53 -15.81 -11.11
CA LEU A 60 -7.54 -14.66 -10.21
C LEU A 60 -6.26 -13.83 -10.32
N THR A 61 -5.09 -14.49 -10.41
CA THR A 61 -3.79 -13.82 -10.64
C THR A 61 -3.82 -13.00 -11.93
N LYS A 62 -4.26 -13.60 -13.04
CA LYS A 62 -4.38 -12.91 -14.33
C LYS A 62 -5.35 -11.72 -14.28
N ALA A 63 -6.48 -11.88 -13.58
CA ALA A 63 -7.44 -10.80 -13.39
C ALA A 63 -6.85 -9.63 -12.59
N VAL A 64 -6.10 -9.91 -11.52
CA VAL A 64 -5.39 -8.88 -10.75
C VAL A 64 -4.40 -8.12 -11.62
N ASP A 65 -3.64 -8.79 -12.49
CA ASP A 65 -2.70 -8.12 -13.38
C ASP A 65 -3.38 -7.23 -14.43
N VAL A 66 -4.56 -7.62 -14.92
CA VAL A 66 -5.39 -6.74 -15.77
C VAL A 66 -5.85 -5.52 -14.97
N MET A 67 -6.36 -5.70 -13.76
CA MET A 67 -6.80 -4.59 -12.92
C MET A 67 -5.66 -3.63 -12.59
N ARG A 68 -4.44 -4.15 -12.35
CA ARG A 68 -3.26 -3.31 -12.11
C ARG A 68 -2.97 -2.39 -13.28
N ARG A 69 -2.90 -2.93 -14.49
CA ARG A 69 -2.68 -2.13 -15.71
C ARG A 69 -3.75 -1.06 -15.90
N LEU A 70 -5.01 -1.39 -15.68
CA LEU A 70 -6.11 -0.40 -15.77
C LEU A 70 -5.94 0.75 -14.78
N ILE A 71 -5.48 0.47 -13.55
CA ILE A 71 -5.27 1.50 -12.53
C ILE A 71 -4.05 2.36 -12.87
N GLU A 72 -2.97 1.75 -13.37
CA GLU A 72 -1.78 2.47 -13.86
C GLU A 72 -2.12 3.40 -15.03
N ASP A 73 -2.88 2.91 -16.01
CA ASP A 73 -3.33 3.68 -17.17
C ASP A 73 -4.25 4.84 -16.76
N ALA A 74 -5.04 4.66 -15.68
CA ALA A 74 -5.87 5.73 -15.11
C ALA A 74 -5.05 6.83 -14.40
N GLY A 75 -3.71 6.72 -14.38
CA GLY A 75 -2.83 7.67 -13.71
C GLY A 75 -2.91 7.62 -12.18
N ILE A 76 -3.48 6.54 -11.64
CA ILE A 76 -3.52 6.30 -10.20
C ILE A 76 -2.25 5.49 -9.86
N PRO A 77 -1.27 6.06 -9.14
CA PRO A 77 -0.06 5.33 -8.80
C PRO A 77 -0.42 4.13 -7.94
N LEU A 78 -0.20 2.92 -8.44
CA LEU A 78 -0.30 1.73 -7.62
C LEU A 78 0.87 1.68 -6.63
N PRO A 79 0.63 1.28 -5.37
CA PRO A 79 1.73 0.97 -4.47
C PRO A 79 2.53 -0.17 -5.09
N SER A 80 3.82 0.05 -5.36
CA SER A 80 4.71 -0.95 -5.96
C SER A 80 4.70 -2.23 -5.11
N SER A 81 4.17 -3.30 -5.71
CA SER A 81 4.14 -4.63 -5.11
C SER A 81 5.56 -5.19 -5.09
N THR A 82 6.32 -4.91 -4.03
CA THR A 82 7.53 -5.67 -3.74
C THR A 82 7.10 -7.01 -3.13
N ALA A 83 6.60 -7.89 -3.98
CA ALA A 83 6.52 -9.32 -3.68
C ALA A 83 7.94 -9.87 -3.82
N ARG A 84 8.46 -10.43 -2.73
CA ARG A 84 9.58 -11.37 -2.75
C ARG A 84 9.04 -12.72 -2.34
#